data_AF-A0A258U789-F1
#
_entry.id   AF-A0A258U789-F1
#
_cell.length_a   1.000
_cell.length_b   1.000
_cell.length_c   1.000
_cell.angle_alpha   90.00
_cell.angle_beta   90.00
_cell.angle_gamma   90.00
#
_symmetry.space_group_name_H-M   'P 1'
#
loop_
_entity.id
_entity.type
_entity.pdbx_description
1 polymer ?
#
loop_
_entity_poly.entity_id
_entity_poly.type
_entity_poly.pdbx_seq_one_letter_code
_entity_poly.pdbx_strand_id
1 'polypeptide(L)'
;MATFEVTNRVTQQALKAQAVRVILDTTETVGDLPNIVVGQSVYVNTYNIYGIVSSVDSLGNSFQVSPVYPFNAFYGSQSGYLVAGDVLTVVNP
;
A
#
# COMPACT_ATOMS: atom_id res chain seq x y z
N MET A 1 1.32 -5.53 18.84
CA MET A 1 1.36 -5.76 17.38
C MET A 1 2.60 -5.08 16.86
N ALA A 2 3.46 -5.81 16.15
CA ALA A 2 4.64 -5.21 15.52
C ALA A 2 4.20 -4.49 14.24
N THR A 3 4.81 -3.34 13.95
CA THR A 3 4.57 -2.59 12.72
C THR A 3 5.90 -2.35 12.04
N PHE A 4 5.89 -2.30 10.72
CA PHE A 4 7.04 -1.87 9.93
C PHE A 4 6.56 -0.98 8.79
N GLU A 5 7.47 -0.16 8.27
CA GLU A 5 7.17 0.81 7.24
C GLU A 5 7.80 0.40 5.91
N VAL A 6 7.07 0.63 4.83
CA VAL A 6 7.55 0.47 3.46
C VAL A 6 7.17 1.69 2.63
N THR A 7 7.98 2.01 1.64
CA THR A 7 7.80 3.20 0.81
C THR A 7 7.37 2.79 -0.58
N ASN A 8 6.28 3.38 -1.06
CA ASN A 8 5.91 3.23 -2.46
C ASN A 8 6.90 3.99 -3.36
N ARG A 9 7.52 3.31 -4.31
CA ARG A 9 8.53 3.90 -5.21
C ARG A 9 7.97 4.40 -6.52
N VAL A 10 6.80 3.92 -6.91
CA VAL A 10 6.20 4.26 -8.19
C VAL A 10 4.81 4.77 -7.96
N THR A 11 4.56 5.94 -8.48
CA THR A 11 3.25 6.54 -8.45
C THR A 11 2.21 5.66 -9.16
N GLN A 12 1.10 5.33 -8.48
CA GLN A 12 0.04 4.46 -9.00
C GLN A 12 -1.33 5.13 -8.91
N GLN A 13 -2.12 4.98 -9.96
CA GLN A 13 -3.53 5.35 -9.97
C GLN A 13 -4.40 4.11 -9.69
N ALA A 14 -5.43 4.30 -8.89
CA ALA A 14 -6.55 3.42 -8.67
C ALA A 14 -7.84 4.21 -8.89
N LEU A 15 -8.82 3.55 -9.51
CA LEU A 15 -10.18 4.07 -9.55
C LEU A 15 -10.83 3.87 -8.18
N LYS A 16 -11.99 4.50 -7.95
CA LYS A 16 -12.69 4.46 -6.66
C LYS A 16 -12.79 3.03 -6.11
N ALA A 17 -12.22 2.84 -4.92
CA ALA A 17 -12.19 1.58 -4.16
C ALA A 17 -11.44 0.41 -4.84
N GLN A 18 -10.63 0.65 -5.88
CA GLN A 18 -9.79 -0.39 -6.46
C GLN A 18 -8.50 -0.59 -5.66
N ALA A 19 -7.95 -1.79 -5.77
CA ALA A 19 -6.65 -2.09 -5.21
C ALA A 19 -5.56 -1.26 -5.88
N VAL A 20 -4.65 -0.72 -5.08
CA VAL A 20 -3.47 0.01 -5.55
C VAL A 20 -2.26 -0.91 -5.40
N ARG A 21 -1.38 -0.93 -6.41
CA ARG A 21 -0.10 -1.61 -6.30
C ARG A 21 0.89 -0.74 -5.53
N VAL A 22 1.58 -1.33 -4.56
CA VAL A 22 2.73 -0.72 -3.90
C VAL A 22 3.98 -1.35 -4.49
N ILE A 23 4.87 -0.54 -5.04
CA ILE A 23 6.12 -1.02 -5.62
C ILE A 23 7.26 -0.62 -4.69
N LEU A 24 8.06 -1.59 -4.27
CA LEU A 24 9.13 -1.44 -3.29
C LEU A 24 10.50 -1.27 -3.94
N ASP A 25 11.46 -0.75 -3.19
CA ASP A 25 12.86 -0.79 -3.59
C ASP A 25 13.49 -2.17 -3.30
N THR A 26 14.74 -2.36 -3.72
CA THR A 26 15.45 -3.64 -3.55
C THR A 26 15.64 -4.03 -2.09
N THR A 27 15.83 -3.06 -1.19
CA THR A 27 16.05 -3.32 0.24
C THR A 27 14.77 -3.82 0.88
N GLU A 28 13.68 -3.09 0.67
CA GLU A 28 12.34 -3.40 1.18
C GLU A 28 11.80 -4.70 0.57
N THR A 29 12.15 -4.98 -0.70
CA THR A 29 11.80 -6.24 -1.37
C THR A 29 12.45 -7.46 -0.70
N VAL A 30 13.69 -7.33 -0.23
CA VAL A 30 14.42 -8.45 0.39
C VAL A 30 14.12 -8.56 1.88
N GLY A 31 14.02 -7.42 2.58
CA GLY A 31 13.86 -7.36 4.03
C GLY A 31 12.42 -7.43 4.51
N ASP A 32 11.49 -6.78 3.81
CA ASP A 32 10.15 -6.48 4.32
C ASP A 32 9.05 -7.23 3.58
N LEU A 33 9.13 -7.33 2.24
CA LEU A 33 8.13 -8.03 1.42
C LEU A 33 7.86 -9.49 1.87
N PRO A 34 8.85 -10.29 2.31
CA PRO A 34 8.59 -11.65 2.81
C PRO A 34 7.74 -11.69 4.09
N ASN A 35 7.68 -10.58 4.83
CA ASN A 35 6.91 -10.45 6.07
C ASN A 35 5.50 -9.89 5.82
N ILE A 36 5.21 -9.42 4.60
CA ILE A 36 3.90 -8.95 4.21
C ILE A 36 3.04 -10.16 3.85
N VAL A 37 1.90 -10.32 4.51
CA VAL A 37 0.92 -11.37 4.22
C VAL A 37 -0.44 -10.79 3.86
N VAL A 38 -1.15 -11.50 2.98
CA VAL A 38 -2.51 -11.15 2.59
C VAL A 38 -3.41 -11.10 3.82
N GLY A 39 -4.27 -10.08 3.91
CA GLY A 39 -5.16 -9.83 5.04
C GLY A 39 -4.60 -8.86 6.09
N GLN A 40 -3.32 -8.48 6.00
CA GLN A 40 -2.76 -7.46 6.90
C GLN A 40 -3.36 -6.08 6.67
N SER A 41 -3.52 -5.33 7.75
CA SER A 41 -3.92 -3.93 7.68
C SER A 41 -2.73 -3.06 7.29
N VAL A 42 -2.96 -2.14 6.36
CA VAL A 42 -1.98 -1.20 5.85
C VAL A 42 -2.52 0.21 5.98
N TYR A 43 -1.65 1.11 6.43
CA TYR A 43 -1.97 2.49 6.71
C TYR A 43 -1.13 3.36 5.80
N VAL A 44 -1.74 4.21 4.98
CA VAL A 44 -0.99 5.20 4.21
C VAL A 44 -0.82 6.42 5.10
N ASN A 45 0.40 6.66 5.60
CA ASN A 45 0.69 7.63 6.65
C ASN A 45 0.23 9.05 6.28
N THR A 46 0.41 9.44 5.01
CA THR A 46 0.03 10.76 4.47
C THR A 46 -1.47 11.05 4.59
N TYR A 47 -2.33 10.03 4.52
CA TYR A 47 -3.78 10.19 4.37
C TYR A 47 -4.59 9.66 5.54
N ASN A 48 -3.97 9.01 6.54
CA ASN A 48 -4.65 8.28 7.61
C ASN A 48 -5.70 7.27 7.07
N ILE A 49 -5.42 6.66 5.92
CA ILE A 49 -6.31 5.71 5.23
C ILE A 49 -5.90 4.28 5.55
N TYR A 50 -6.92 3.43 5.70
CA TYR A 50 -6.79 2.01 6.00
C TYR A 50 -7.10 1.18 4.75
N GLY A 51 -6.19 0.27 4.44
CA GLY A 51 -6.34 -0.76 3.43
C GLY A 51 -5.99 -2.13 3.99
N ILE A 52 -6.26 -3.16 3.19
CA ILE A 52 -5.90 -4.54 3.47
C ILE A 52 -5.01 -5.03 2.33
N VAL A 53 -3.94 -5.74 2.66
CA VAL A 53 -3.14 -6.45 1.65
C VAL A 53 -4.01 -7.48 0.95
N SER A 54 -4.27 -7.30 -0.35
CA SER A 54 -5.09 -8.21 -1.15
C SER A 54 -4.29 -9.23 -1.95
N SER A 55 -3.04 -8.92 -2.27
CA SER A 55 -2.11 -9.86 -2.92
C SER A 55 -0.68 -9.45 -2.67
N VAL A 56 0.24 -10.41 -2.64
CA VAL A 56 1.69 -10.16 -2.55
C VAL A 56 2.36 -10.82 -3.74
N ASP A 57 3.18 -10.07 -4.47
CA ASP A 57 4.01 -10.59 -5.56
C ASP A 57 5.36 -11.01 -4.97
N SER A 58 5.41 -12.22 -4.39
CA SER A 58 6.56 -12.74 -3.65
C SER A 58 7.80 -13.00 -4.52
N LEU A 59 7.65 -13.03 -5.85
CA LEU A 59 8.76 -13.20 -6.80
C LEU A 59 9.15 -11.88 -7.49
N GLY A 60 8.33 -10.85 -7.35
CA GLY A 60 8.61 -9.50 -7.80
C GLY A 60 9.02 -8.59 -6.64
N ASN A 61 8.53 -7.36 -6.68
CA ASN A 61 8.86 -6.30 -5.74
C ASN A 61 7.62 -5.51 -5.30
N SER A 62 6.45 -6.16 -5.30
CA SER A 62 5.21 -5.43 -5.12
C SER A 62 4.16 -6.19 -4.33
N PHE A 63 3.20 -5.46 -3.79
CA PHE A 63 1.99 -6.00 -3.23
C PHE A 63 0.81 -5.10 -3.59
N GLN A 64 -0.42 -5.59 -3.40
CA GLN A 64 -1.62 -4.80 -3.63
C GLN A 64 -2.31 -4.51 -2.32
N VAL A 65 -2.80 -3.29 -2.19
CA VAL A 65 -3.58 -2.83 -1.05
C VAL A 65 -4.98 -2.47 -1.53
N SER A 66 -5.99 -3.17 -1.02
CA SER A 66 -7.39 -2.87 -1.25
C SER A 66 -7.91 -1.95 -0.15
N PRO A 67 -8.47 -0.78 -0.47
CA PRO A 67 -9.00 0.13 0.56
C PRO A 67 -10.23 -0.48 1.26
N VAL A 68 -10.30 -0.37 2.59
CA VAL A 68 -11.41 -0.95 3.39
C VAL A 68 -12.71 -0.17 3.24
N TYR A 69 -12.61 1.12 2.91
CA TYR A 69 -13.74 1.98 2.61
C TYR A 69 -13.54 2.67 1.27
N PRO A 70 -14.60 2.88 0.47
CA PRO A 70 -14.53 3.75 -0.68
C PRO A 70 -14.18 5.16 -0.19
N PHE A 71 -12.93 5.56 -0.37
CA PHE A 71 -12.48 6.89 0.02
C PHE A 71 -13.16 7.93 -0.87
N ASN A 72 -13.77 8.93 -0.26
CA ASN A 72 -14.57 9.97 -0.94
C ASN A 72 -14.02 11.39 -0.74
N ALA A 73 -12.76 11.58 -0.33
CA ALA A 73 -12.16 12.92 -0.26
C ALA A 73 -11.70 13.46 -1.62
N PHE A 74 -12.37 13.06 -2.71
CA PHE A 74 -11.99 13.37 -4.09
C PHE A 74 -12.74 14.58 -4.64
N TYR A 75 -12.37 15.78 -4.19
CA TYR A 75 -12.54 17.01 -4.98
C TYR A 75 -11.16 17.41 -5.52
N GLY A 76 -10.89 17.06 -6.77
CA GLY A 76 -9.64 17.32 -7.49
C GLY A 76 -9.53 16.44 -8.75
N SER A 77 -8.79 16.88 -9.76
CA SER A 77 -8.70 16.24 -11.10
C SER A 77 -7.92 14.93 -11.14
N GLN A 78 -7.43 14.41 -10.01
CA GLN A 78 -6.69 13.15 -9.91
C GLN A 78 -7.34 12.23 -8.86
N SER A 79 -7.86 11.09 -9.31
CA SER A 79 -8.54 10.07 -8.47
C SER A 79 -7.56 8.98 -8.01
N GLY A 80 -7.69 8.56 -6.75
CA GLY A 80 -7.06 7.38 -6.13
C GLY A 80 -5.59 7.20 -6.42
N TYR A 81 -4.73 8.08 -5.90
CA TYR A 81 -3.32 8.07 -6.25
C TYR A 81 -2.47 7.71 -5.04
N LEU A 82 -1.60 6.71 -5.18
CA LEU A 82 -0.50 6.48 -4.26
C LEU A 82 0.74 7.09 -4.91
N VAL A 83 1.31 8.11 -4.30
CA VAL A 83 2.44 8.85 -4.87
C VAL A 83 3.73 8.11 -4.59
N ALA A 84 4.72 8.22 -5.49
CA ALA A 84 6.08 7.83 -5.16
C ALA A 84 6.58 8.62 -3.95
N GLY A 85 7.09 7.93 -2.94
CA GLY A 85 7.52 8.50 -1.66
C GLY A 85 6.47 8.39 -0.55
N ASP A 86 5.24 7.96 -0.84
CA ASP A 86 4.27 7.68 0.23
C ASP A 86 4.77 6.51 1.09
N VAL A 87 4.76 6.73 2.41
CA VAL A 87 5.13 5.73 3.41
C VAL A 87 3.88 5.01 3.88
N LEU A 88 3.95 3.68 3.89
CA LEU A 88 2.89 2.79 4.31
C LEU A 88 3.34 2.02 5.56
N THR A 89 2.53 2.06 6.60
CA THR A 89 2.73 1.22 7.79
C THR A 89 1.96 -0.08 7.63
N VAL A 90 2.67 -1.22 7.66
CA VAL A 90 2.07 -2.56 7.67
C VAL A 90 1.99 -3.05 9.10
N VAL A 91 0.80 -3.50 9.51
CA VAL A 91 0.55 -4.01 10.86
C VAL A 91 0.57 -5.53 10.83
N ASN A 92 1.57 -6.12 11.50
CA ASN A 92 1.61 -7.56 11.72
C ASN A 92 0.53 -7.96 12.73
N PRO A 93 -0.19 -9.07 12.50
CA PRO A 93 -1.12 -9.63 13.48
C PRO A 93 -0.46 -9.93 14.82
#